data_AF-A0A7S4B1A1-F1
#
_entry.id   AF-A0A7S4B1A1-F1
#
_cell.length_a   1.000
_cell.length_b   1.000
_cell.length_c   1.000
_cell.angle_alpha   90.00
_cell.angle_beta   90.00
_cell.angle_gamma   90.00
#
_symmetry.space_group_name_H-M   'P 1'
#
loop_
_entity.id
_entity.type
_entity.pdbx_description
1 polymer ?
#
loop_
_entity_poly.entity_id
_entity_poly.type
_entity_poly.pdbx_seq_one_letter_code
_entity_poly.pdbx_strand_id
1 'polypeptide(L)'
;TECLHRFCSECIETALRLCKKECPTCRMPVATRRALRRDETFEGLLNTLFPNGSPEASRRSSSVSRSRTPLASRAPATLQARDTRSQVVASNTGIDRDHSG
;
A
#
# COMPACT_ATOMS: atom_id res chain seq x y z
N THR A 1 2.82 -19.99 11.69
CA THR A 1 2.54 -18.67 11.09
C THR A 1 3.75 -18.29 10.28
N GLU A 2 3.65 -18.28 8.97
CA GLU A 2 4.80 -17.95 8.09
C GLU A 2 5.23 -16.47 8.23
N CYS A 3 4.36 -15.58 8.73
CA CYS A 3 4.61 -14.12 8.76
C CYS A 3 4.94 -13.52 10.14
N LEU A 4 4.98 -14.30 11.22
CA LEU A 4 5.31 -13.86 12.60
C LEU A 4 4.60 -12.60 13.14
N HIS A 5 3.49 -12.17 12.53
CA HIS A 5 2.68 -11.05 13.04
C HIS A 5 1.92 -11.46 14.31
N ARG A 6 2.10 -10.68 15.38
CA ARG A 6 1.47 -10.90 16.69
C ARG A 6 0.20 -10.07 16.81
N PHE A 7 -0.83 -10.64 17.42
CA PHE A 7 -2.13 -10.02 17.65
C PHE A 7 -2.69 -10.48 19.00
N CYS A 8 -3.59 -9.69 19.58
CA CYS A 8 -4.40 -10.17 20.70
C CYS A 8 -5.30 -11.32 20.24
N SER A 9 -5.60 -12.28 21.13
CA SER A 9 -6.39 -13.48 20.75
C SER A 9 -7.76 -13.11 20.20
N GLU A 10 -8.44 -12.15 20.84
CA GLU A 10 -9.77 -11.71 20.41
C GLU A 10 -9.72 -11.00 19.05
N CYS A 11 -8.69 -10.18 18.84
CA CYS A 11 -8.48 -9.40 17.62
C CYS A 11 -8.36 -10.32 16.41
N ILE A 12 -7.53 -11.35 16.52
CA ILE A 12 -7.25 -12.23 15.40
C ILE A 12 -8.36 -13.26 15.17
N GLU A 13 -9.01 -13.73 16.23
CA GLU A 13 -10.20 -14.58 16.11
C GLU A 13 -11.35 -13.83 15.43
N THR A 14 -11.58 -12.58 15.82
CA THR A 14 -12.63 -11.74 15.22
C THR A 14 -12.31 -11.44 13.76
N ALA A 15 -11.06 -11.08 13.44
CA ALA A 15 -10.65 -10.83 12.05
C ALA A 15 -10.84 -12.07 11.16
N LEU A 16 -10.42 -13.26 11.61
CA LEU A 16 -10.58 -14.49 10.82
C LEU A 16 -12.04 -14.96 10.70
N ARG A 17 -12.93 -14.52 11.61
CA ARG A 17 -14.37 -14.79 11.54
C ARG A 17 -15.10 -13.84 10.58
N LEU A 18 -14.74 -12.56 10.59
CA LEU A 18 -15.43 -11.51 9.82
C LEU A 18 -14.83 -11.29 8.43
N CYS A 19 -13.58 -11.70 8.20
CA CYS A 19 -12.85 -11.45 6.96
C CYS A 19 -12.42 -12.75 6.27
N LYS A 20 -11.70 -12.60 5.15
CA LYS A 20 -11.01 -13.71 4.48
C LYS A 20 -9.95 -14.28 5.43
N LYS A 21 -9.69 -15.59 5.36
CA LYS A 21 -8.70 -16.30 6.18
C LYS A 21 -7.26 -15.92 5.79
N GLU A 22 -6.92 -14.66 6.04
CA GLU A 22 -5.67 -14.01 5.68
C GLU A 22 -5.16 -13.20 6.88
N CYS A 23 -3.84 -13.01 6.97
CA CYS A 23 -3.22 -12.18 7.99
C CYS A 23 -3.68 -10.71 7.84
N PRO A 24 -4.16 -10.04 8.90
CA PRO A 24 -4.57 -8.63 8.84
C PRO A 24 -3.47 -7.67 8.35
N THR A 25 -2.21 -8.00 8.61
CA THR A 25 -1.06 -7.13 8.28
C THR A 25 -0.55 -7.37 6.87
N CYS A 26 -0.27 -8.62 6.50
CA CYS A 26 0.42 -8.96 5.25
C CYS A 26 -0.42 -9.70 4.22
N ARG A 27 -1.69 -9.99 4.55
CA ARG A 27 -2.66 -10.72 3.69
C ARG A 27 -2.23 -12.14 3.28
N MET A 28 -1.17 -12.68 3.87
CA MET A 28 -0.80 -14.07 3.64
C MET A 28 -1.91 -15.02 4.13
N PRO A 29 -2.24 -16.06 3.36
CA PRO A 29 -3.32 -16.98 3.71
C PRO A 29 -3.00 -17.74 4.99
N VAL A 30 -4.00 -17.83 5.86
CA VAL A 30 -3.96 -18.56 7.12
C VAL A 30 -4.60 -19.92 6.90
N ALA A 31 -3.76 -20.93 6.64
CA ALA A 31 -4.23 -22.28 6.32
C ALA A 31 -4.96 -22.97 7.49
N THR A 32 -4.45 -22.85 8.72
CA THR A 32 -5.03 -23.52 9.90
C THR A 32 -4.97 -22.66 11.16
N ARG A 33 -5.88 -22.91 12.12
CA ARG A 33 -5.86 -22.24 13.45
C ARG A 33 -4.58 -22.53 14.23
N ARG A 34 -3.92 -23.67 13.98
CA ARG A 34 -2.62 -24.02 14.59
C ARG A 34 -1.51 -23.06 14.21
N ALA A 35 -1.69 -22.27 13.14
CA ALA A 35 -0.74 -21.22 12.80
C ALA A 35 -0.70 -20.11 13.87
N LEU A 36 -1.78 -19.89 14.63
CA LEU A 36 -1.95 -18.73 15.54
C LEU A 36 -1.75 -19.06 17.02
N ARG A 37 -0.77 -19.90 17.34
CA ARG A 37 -0.51 -20.23 18.75
C ARG A 37 -0.18 -18.96 19.56
N ARG A 38 -0.65 -18.94 20.81
CA ARG A 38 -0.22 -17.94 21.80
C ARG A 38 1.29 -18.05 22.02
N ASP A 39 1.93 -16.91 22.14
CA ASP A 39 3.38 -16.78 22.35
C ASP A 39 3.62 -16.41 23.82
N GLU A 40 3.72 -17.43 24.69
CA GLU A 40 3.88 -17.25 26.14
C GLU A 40 5.19 -16.54 26.50
N THR A 41 6.23 -16.72 25.68
CA THR A 41 7.51 -16.00 25.81
C THR A 41 7.33 -14.50 25.63
N PHE A 42 6.57 -14.07 24.62
CA PHE A 42 6.29 -12.65 24.40
C PHE A 42 5.41 -12.06 25.52
N GLU A 43 4.40 -12.79 25.98
CA GLU A 43 3.57 -12.38 27.11
C GLU A 43 4.41 -12.22 28.40
N GLY A 44 5.33 -13.14 28.67
CA GLY A 44 6.26 -13.05 29.81
C GLY A 44 7.18 -11.83 29.72
N LEU A 45 7.66 -11.50 28.53
CA LEU A 45 8.44 -10.28 28.29
C LEU A 45 7.59 -9.03 28.55
N LEU A 46 6.35 -8.99 28.04
CA LEU A 46 5.45 -7.87 28.30
C LEU A 46 5.19 -7.67 29.80
N ASN A 47 4.94 -8.74 30.55
CA ASN A 47 4.71 -8.66 31.99
C ASN A 47 5.95 -8.20 32.77
N THR A 48 7.15 -8.52 32.29
CA THR A 48 8.39 -8.08 32.92
C THR A 48 8.68 -6.60 32.63
N LEU A 49 8.43 -6.16 31.39
CA LEU A 49 8.65 -4.78 30.97
C LEU A 49 7.54 -3.83 31.42
N PHE A 50 6.32 -4.34 31.60
CA PHE A 50 5.13 -3.59 31.98
C PHE A 50 4.36 -4.31 33.12
N PRO A 51 4.89 -4.33 34.36
CA PRO A 51 4.35 -5.13 35.48
C PRO A 51 2.94 -4.74 35.94
N ASN A 52 2.53 -3.50 35.63
CA ASN A 52 1.32 -2.86 36.09
C ASN A 52 0.51 -2.39 34.87
N GLY A 53 0.41 -3.26 33.86
CA GLY A 53 -0.31 -3.06 32.61
C GLY A 53 -1.56 -2.20 32.84
N SER A 54 -1.45 -0.92 32.47
CA SER A 54 -2.50 0.04 32.78
C SER A 54 -3.79 -0.46 32.11
N PRO A 55 -4.89 -0.65 32.86
CA PRO A 55 -6.17 -1.05 32.31
C PRO A 55 -6.73 -0.02 31.30
N GLU A 56 -6.10 1.16 31.17
CA GLU A 56 -6.39 2.16 30.14
C GLU A 56 -6.01 1.73 28.71
N ALA A 57 -5.39 0.56 28.49
CA ALA A 57 -5.29 0.00 27.14
C ALA A 57 -6.54 -0.82 26.72
N SER A 58 -7.44 -1.13 27.65
CA SER A 58 -8.55 -2.08 27.43
C SER A 58 -9.83 -1.44 26.82
N ARG A 59 -9.96 -0.11 26.81
CA ARG A 59 -11.18 0.60 26.34
C ARG A 59 -10.96 1.62 25.24
N ARG A 60 -10.07 1.37 24.28
CA ARG A 60 -10.09 2.09 22.98
C ARG A 60 -10.68 1.22 21.88
N SER A 61 -11.86 0.68 22.16
CA SER A 61 -12.77 0.08 21.17
C SER A 61 -13.91 1.05 20.88
N SER A 62 -13.58 2.28 20.48
CA SER A 62 -14.60 3.27 20.09
C SER A 62 -14.08 4.18 18.99
N SER A 63 -13.54 3.58 17.92
CA SER A 63 -13.68 4.02 16.53
C SER A 63 -12.72 3.21 15.68
N VAL A 64 -13.24 2.16 15.03
CA VAL A 64 -12.63 1.70 13.77
C VAL A 64 -12.75 2.88 12.82
N SER A 65 -11.71 3.71 12.74
CA SER A 65 -11.60 4.74 11.72
C SER A 65 -11.68 4.04 10.38
N ARG A 66 -12.80 4.27 9.70
CA ARG A 66 -13.12 3.83 8.36
C ARG A 66 -12.12 4.41 7.37
N SER A 67 -10.92 3.85 7.29
CA SER A 67 -9.99 4.18 6.20
C SER A 67 -10.07 3.10 5.13
N ARG A 68 -11.26 3.00 4.50
CA ARG A 68 -11.39 2.42 3.17
C ARG A 68 -11.16 3.55 2.16
N THR A 69 -9.91 3.94 1.96
CA THR A 69 -9.57 4.64 0.71
C THR A 69 -9.50 3.58 -0.39
N PRO A 70 -10.30 3.68 -1.47
CA PRO A 70 -10.10 2.82 -2.62
C PRO A 70 -8.76 3.21 -3.26
N LEU A 71 -7.94 2.21 -3.55
CA LEU A 71 -6.68 2.36 -4.30
C LEU A 71 -7.01 2.68 -5.77
N ALA A 72 -7.54 3.88 -6.02
CA ALA A 72 -7.79 4.43 -7.34
C ALA A 72 -6.81 5.58 -7.57
N SER A 73 -5.52 5.28 -7.75
CA SER A 73 -4.49 6.20 -8.26
C SER A 73 -3.18 5.45 -8.53
N ARG A 74 -3.18 4.60 -9.56
CA ARG A 74 -1.97 4.38 -10.36
C ARG A 74 -2.36 4.63 -11.81
N ALA A 75 -2.47 5.90 -12.17
CA ALA A 75 -2.42 6.30 -13.57
C ALA A 75 -0.98 6.09 -14.06
N PRO A 76 -0.75 5.53 -15.26
CA PRO A 76 0.58 5.55 -15.85
C PRO A 76 0.94 6.98 -16.21
N ALA A 77 2.18 7.39 -15.90
CA ALA A 77 2.70 8.70 -16.25
C ALA A 77 2.71 8.85 -17.78
N THR A 78 1.82 9.69 -18.31
CA THR A 78 1.83 10.09 -19.72
C THR A 78 3.08 10.92 -19.98
N LEU A 79 4.05 10.37 -20.71
CA LEU A 79 5.16 11.10 -21.29
C LEU A 79 4.61 12.15 -22.27
N GLN A 80 4.71 13.43 -21.93
CA GLN A 80 4.38 14.52 -22.85
C GLN A 80 5.50 14.63 -23.90
N ALA A 81 5.20 14.25 -25.15
CA ALA A 81 6.01 14.61 -26.30
C ALA A 81 5.88 16.12 -26.55
N ARG A 82 6.97 16.86 -26.30
CA ARG A 82 7.09 18.27 -26.64
C ARG A 82 7.58 18.38 -28.09
N ASP A 83 6.65 18.45 -29.04
CA ASP A 83 6.98 18.80 -30.41
C ASP A 83 7.11 20.32 -30.51
N THR A 84 8.34 20.82 -30.41
CA THR A 84 8.68 22.21 -30.75
C THR A 84 9.41 22.21 -32.08
N ARG A 85 8.64 22.06 -33.16
CA ARG A 85 9.19 22.16 -34.51
C ARG A 85 8.67 23.42 -35.19
N SER A 86 9.37 24.52 -34.98
CA SER A 86 9.34 25.65 -35.90
C SER A 86 10.74 26.25 -36.04
N GLN A 87 11.16 26.31 -37.30
CA GLN A 87 12.18 27.19 -37.90
C GLN A 87 13.66 26.79 -37.76
N VAL A 88 14.17 26.16 -38.81
CA VAL A 88 15.44 26.59 -39.39
C VAL A 88 15.16 27.20 -40.75
N VAL A 89 15.59 28.45 -40.88
CA VAL A 89 15.56 29.28 -42.07
C VAL A 89 16.51 28.70 -43.13
N ALA A 90 16.03 28.60 -44.36
CA ALA A 90 16.89 28.44 -45.53
C ALA A 90 16.44 29.48 -46.56
N SER A 91 17.05 30.65 -46.45
CA SER A 91 17.15 31.60 -47.53
C SER A 91 17.77 30.90 -48.73
N ASN A 92 17.11 30.91 -49.88
CA ASN A 92 17.85 31.01 -51.13
C ASN A 92 17.06 31.80 -52.16
N THR A 93 17.77 32.79 -52.67
CA THR A 93 17.41 33.84 -53.61
C THR A 93 16.88 33.29 -54.93
N GLY A 94 15.85 33.93 -55.48
CA GLY A 94 15.33 33.62 -56.80
C GLY A 94 16.30 34.01 -57.93
N ILE A 95 16.02 33.48 -59.11
CA ILE A 95 15.89 34.26 -60.35
C ILE A 95 15.11 33.42 -61.38
N ASP A 96 14.09 34.08 -61.92
CA ASP A 96 13.33 33.74 -63.12
C ASP A 96 14.22 33.86 -64.36
N ARG A 97 14.16 32.90 -65.30
CA ARG A 97 13.92 33.25 -66.71
C ARG A 97 13.58 32.05 -67.59
N ASP A 98 12.43 32.24 -68.19
CA ASP A 98 11.80 31.50 -69.27
C ASP A 98 12.37 31.93 -70.64
N HIS A 99 12.07 31.08 -71.64
CA HIS A 99 12.10 31.27 -73.09
C HIS A 99 13.41 31.18 -73.91
N SER A 100 13.40 30.12 -74.72
CA SER A 100 13.99 29.96 -76.05
C SER A 100 13.73 31.14 -76.98
N GLY A 101 14.72 31.50 -77.80
CA GLY A 101 14.58 32.44 -78.92
C GLY A 101 15.86 33.19 -79.23
#